data_AF-A0A060BZN4-F1
#
_entry.id   AF-A0A060BZN4-F1
#
_cell.length_a   1.000
_cell.length_b   1.000
_cell.length_c   1.000
_cell.angle_alpha   90.00
_cell.angle_beta   90.00
_cell.angle_gamma   90.00
#
_symmetry.space_group_name_H-M   'P 1'
#
loop_
_entity.id
_entity.type
_entity.pdbx_description
1 polymer ?
#
loop_
_entity_poly.entity_id
_entity_poly.type
_entity_poly.pdbx_seq_one_letter_code
_entity_poly.pdbx_strand_id
1 'polypeptide(L)'
;MASGSGSPTLPAYVPGALMAVEDRRFRSHFGIDPIGLLRAALTNWRAGRVVQGGSTLTQQLAKNLFLTPERNLRRKVQEAP
;
A
#
# COMPACT_ATOMS: atom_id res chain seq x y z
N MET A 1 20.34 -33.17 -9.84
CA MET A 1 19.48 -32.53 -8.82
C MET A 1 19.13 -31.15 -9.35
N ALA A 2 17.84 -30.85 -9.50
CA ALA A 2 17.35 -29.74 -10.32
C ALA A 2 17.43 -28.36 -9.63
N SER A 3 17.87 -27.38 -10.42
CA SER A 3 17.73 -25.92 -10.40
C SER A 3 16.66 -25.27 -9.47
N GLY A 4 17.07 -24.18 -8.78
CA GLY A 4 16.33 -22.90 -8.81
C GLY A 4 15.52 -22.45 -7.58
N SER A 5 16.07 -21.49 -6.81
CA SER A 5 15.34 -20.28 -6.36
C SER A 5 16.26 -19.30 -5.61
N GLY A 6 17.26 -18.75 -6.29
CA GLY A 6 17.76 -17.43 -5.90
C GLY A 6 16.61 -16.45 -6.11
N SER A 7 16.07 -15.87 -5.05
CA SER A 7 15.22 -14.69 -5.20
C SER A 7 15.99 -13.70 -6.08
N PRO A 8 15.38 -13.12 -7.14
CA PRO A 8 16.08 -12.13 -7.94
C PRO A 8 16.56 -11.06 -6.97
N THR A 9 17.87 -10.93 -6.82
CA THR A 9 18.46 -9.90 -5.97
C THR A 9 18.05 -8.57 -6.58
N LEU A 10 17.03 -7.96 -6.00
CA LEU A 10 16.57 -6.66 -6.43
C LEU A 10 17.76 -5.70 -6.31
N PRO A 11 17.95 -4.77 -7.26
CA PRO A 11 18.94 -3.73 -7.11
C PRO A 11 18.79 -3.05 -5.74
N ALA A 12 19.92 -2.74 -5.08
CA ALA A 12 19.92 -2.27 -3.70
C ALA A 12 19.05 -1.03 -3.45
N TYR A 13 18.80 -0.22 -4.48
CA TYR A 13 17.95 0.97 -4.40
C TYR A 13 16.45 0.67 -4.42
N VAL A 14 16.00 -0.51 -4.89
CA VAL A 14 14.57 -0.81 -5.06
C VAL A 14 13.80 -0.79 -3.73
N PRO A 15 14.25 -1.44 -2.66
CA PRO A 15 13.57 -1.34 -1.36
C PRO A 15 13.55 0.10 -0.83
N GLY A 16 14.63 0.86 -1.06
CA GLY A 16 14.72 2.27 -0.67
C GLY A 16 13.75 3.16 -1.44
N ALA A 17 13.61 2.95 -2.73
CA ALA A 17 12.67 3.67 -3.59
C ALA A 17 11.22 3.39 -3.20
N LEU A 18 10.88 2.12 -2.94
CA LEU A 18 9.56 1.73 -2.43
C LEU A 18 9.24 2.41 -1.10
N MET A 19 10.16 2.39 -0.13
CA MET A 19 9.98 3.12 1.12
C MET A 19 9.83 4.62 0.86
N ALA A 20 10.64 5.23 -0.01
CA ALA A 20 10.56 6.67 -0.27
C ALA A 20 9.21 7.10 -0.87
N VAL A 21 8.63 6.28 -1.75
CA VAL A 21 7.39 6.58 -2.50
C VAL A 21 6.15 6.18 -1.72
N GLU A 22 6.09 4.95 -1.20
CA GLU A 22 4.90 4.37 -0.57
C GLU A 22 4.83 4.65 0.93
N ASP A 23 5.98 4.64 1.62
CA ASP A 23 6.03 4.66 3.07
C ASP A 23 7.33 5.26 3.64
N ARG A 24 7.45 6.60 3.52
CA ARG A 24 8.69 7.33 3.83
C ARG A 24 9.20 7.11 5.27
N ARG A 25 8.32 6.72 6.18
CA ARG A 25 8.62 6.48 7.60
C ARG A 25 8.51 5.02 8.01
N PHE A 26 8.59 4.10 7.05
CA PHE A 26 8.50 2.67 7.28
C PHE A 26 9.28 2.16 8.51
N ARG A 27 10.51 2.66 8.72
CA ARG A 27 11.38 2.26 9.84
C ARG A 27 11.04 2.92 11.19
N SER A 28 10.14 3.90 11.22
CA SER A 28 9.82 4.72 12.38
C SER A 28 8.45 4.39 13.00
N HIS A 29 7.70 3.46 12.42
CA HIS A 29 6.38 3.07 12.93
C HIS A 29 6.17 1.56 12.91
N PHE A 30 5.26 1.09 13.76
CA PHE A 30 4.94 -0.33 13.92
C PHE A 30 3.73 -0.73 13.05
N GLY A 31 3.86 -0.56 11.73
CA GLY A 31 2.85 -0.94 10.74
C GLY A 31 1.68 0.03 10.52
N ILE A 32 1.50 1.06 11.34
CA ILE A 32 0.54 2.15 11.10
C ILE A 32 1.29 3.48 11.24
N ASP A 33 1.09 4.42 10.31
CA ASP A 33 1.68 5.76 10.35
C ASP A 33 0.61 6.85 10.60
N PRO A 34 0.29 7.20 11.86
CA PRO A 34 -0.73 8.21 12.17
C PRO A 34 -0.41 9.58 11.58
N ILE A 35 0.86 9.98 11.63
CA ILE A 35 1.28 11.26 11.08
C ILE A 35 1.16 11.23 9.54
N GLY A 36 1.34 10.05 8.93
CA GLY A 36 1.33 9.89 7.48
C GLY A 36 -0.09 9.92 6.94
N LEU A 37 -0.98 9.26 7.66
CA LEU A 37 -2.41 9.32 7.46
C LEU A 37 -2.93 10.75 7.62
N LEU A 38 -2.55 11.48 8.69
CA LEU A 38 -2.97 12.86 8.90
C LEU A 38 -2.49 13.80 7.78
N ARG A 39 -1.23 13.65 7.37
CA ARG A 39 -0.66 14.42 6.24
C ARG A 39 -1.40 14.15 4.94
N ALA A 40 -1.68 12.88 4.63
CA ALA A 40 -2.42 12.50 3.44
C ALA A 40 -3.85 13.04 3.48
N ALA A 41 -4.54 12.94 4.63
CA ALA A 41 -5.87 13.49 4.81
C ALA A 41 -5.91 15.00 4.58
N LEU A 42 -4.98 15.75 5.19
CA LEU A 42 -4.88 17.20 5.04
C LEU A 42 -4.58 17.61 3.58
N THR A 43 -3.70 16.86 2.90
CA THR A 43 -3.35 17.11 1.50
C THR A 43 -4.54 16.83 0.57
N ASN A 44 -5.24 15.73 0.78
CA ASN A 44 -6.43 15.36 0.00
C ASN A 44 -7.59 16.35 0.23
N TRP A 45 -7.77 16.81 1.47
CA TRP A 45 -8.75 17.84 1.80
C TRP A 45 -8.47 19.15 1.08
N ARG A 46 -7.22 19.63 1.11
CA ARG A 46 -6.81 20.84 0.38
C ARG A 46 -6.93 20.69 -1.14
N ALA A 47 -6.70 19.49 -1.67
CA ALA A 47 -6.82 19.21 -3.09
C ALA A 47 -8.27 18.97 -3.55
N GLY A 48 -9.22 18.82 -2.63
CA GLY A 48 -10.61 18.44 -2.93
C GLY A 48 -10.76 17.04 -3.54
N ARG A 49 -9.69 16.25 -3.59
CA ARG A 49 -9.65 14.90 -4.17
C ARG A 49 -8.49 14.10 -3.57
N VAL A 50 -8.52 12.79 -3.76
CA VAL A 50 -7.40 11.93 -3.35
C VAL A 50 -6.20 12.17 -4.26
N VAL A 51 -5.11 12.70 -3.70
CA VAL A 51 -3.82 12.93 -4.37
C VAL A 51 -2.65 12.27 -3.62
N GLN A 52 -2.84 11.90 -2.36
CA GLN A 52 -1.85 11.23 -1.53
C GLN A 52 -2.45 10.02 -0.81
N GLY A 53 -1.72 8.89 -0.87
CA GLY A 53 -2.00 7.69 -0.09
C GLY A 53 -1.49 7.81 1.35
N GLY A 54 -2.22 7.23 2.31
CA GLY A 54 -1.85 7.19 3.72
C GLY A 54 -1.56 5.78 4.26
N SER A 55 -1.60 4.76 3.40
CA SER A 55 -1.41 3.36 3.81
C SER A 55 0.06 2.98 3.90
N THR A 56 0.43 2.24 4.93
CA THR A 56 1.81 1.72 5.10
C THR A 56 2.05 0.48 4.25
N LEU A 57 3.32 0.15 3.98
CA LEU A 57 3.66 -1.10 3.29
C LEU A 57 3.17 -2.33 4.08
N THR A 58 3.18 -2.28 5.41
CA THR A 58 2.63 -3.33 6.27
C THR A 58 1.12 -3.51 6.10
N GLN A 59 0.37 -2.41 5.99
CA GLN A 59 -1.07 -2.47 5.72
C GLN A 59 -1.36 -2.99 4.31
N GLN A 60 -0.58 -2.57 3.32
CA GLN A 60 -0.70 -3.08 1.95
C GLN A 60 -0.43 -4.59 1.91
N LEU A 61 0.61 -5.06 2.61
CA LEU A 61 0.92 -6.48 2.73
C LEU A 61 -0.20 -7.23 3.45
N ALA A 62 -0.67 -6.73 4.59
CA ALA A 62 -1.78 -7.34 5.33
C ALA A 62 -3.05 -7.43 4.47
N LYS A 63 -3.35 -6.39 3.69
CA LYS A 63 -4.45 -6.41 2.73
C LYS A 63 -4.25 -7.49 1.67
N ASN A 64 -3.06 -7.60 1.09
CA ASN A 64 -2.79 -8.59 0.06
C ASN A 64 -2.81 -10.04 0.60
N LEU A 65 -2.45 -10.24 1.87
CA LEU A 65 -2.41 -11.57 2.50
C LEU A 65 -3.76 -12.01 3.08
N PHE A 66 -4.53 -11.10 3.65
CA PHE A 66 -5.71 -11.43 4.46
C PHE A 66 -7.04 -10.98 3.86
N LEU A 67 -7.03 -10.05 2.90
CA LEU A 67 -8.25 -9.72 2.15
C LEU A 67 -8.18 -10.49 0.84
N THR A 68 -8.95 -11.57 0.74
CA THR A 68 -9.23 -12.19 -0.55
C THR A 68 -9.73 -11.11 -1.50
N PRO A 69 -9.32 -11.09 -2.78
CA PRO A 69 -9.98 -10.31 -3.81
C PRO A 69 -11.35 -10.93 -4.10
N GLU A 70 -12.21 -11.02 -3.09
CA GLU A 70 -13.60 -11.40 -3.26
C GLU A 70 -14.27 -10.31 -4.07
N ARG A 71 -14.35 -10.60 -5.36
CA ARG A 71 -15.20 -9.98 -6.36
C ARG A 71 -16.66 -10.01 -5.92
N ASN A 72 -17.04 -9.17 -4.97
CA ASN A 72 -18.42 -8.71 -4.81
C ASN A 72 -18.69 -7.44 -5.63
N LEU A 73 -17.93 -7.22 -6.71
CA LEU A 73 -18.35 -6.37 -7.84
C LEU A 73 -19.72 -6.80 -8.39
N ARG A 74 -20.15 -8.05 -8.14
CA ARG A 74 -21.50 -8.53 -8.43
C ARG A 74 -22.62 -7.79 -7.69
N ARG A 75 -22.37 -7.14 -6.54
CA ARG A 75 -23.36 -6.23 -5.90
C ARG A 75 -23.33 -4.80 -6.43
N LYS A 76 -22.18 -4.34 -6.95
CA LYS A 76 -22.03 -2.95 -7.40
C LYS A 76 -22.66 -2.67 -8.78
N VAL A 77 -22.97 -3.73 -9.54
CA VAL A 77 -23.75 -3.63 -10.80
C VAL A 77 -25.24 -3.86 -10.56
N GLN A 78 -25.64 -4.52 -9.46
CA GLN A 78 -27.05 -4.71 -9.08
C GLN A 78 -27.65 -3.55 -8.27
N GLU A 79 -26.83 -2.56 -7.87
CA GLU A 79 -27.27 -1.34 -7.17
C GLU A 79 -27.23 -0.10 -8.08
N ALA A 80 -27.06 -0.27 -9.40
CA ALA A 80 -27.39 0.77 -10.37
C ALA A 80 -28.83 0.51 -10.88
N PRO A 81 -29.80 1.40 -10.58
CA PRO A 81 -31.12 1.32 -11.21
C PRO A 81 -31.05 1.52 -12.73
#